data_AF-A0A7S2ICK0-F1
#
_entry.id   AF-A0A7S2ICK0-F1
#
_cell.length_a   1.000
_cell.length_b   1.000
_cell.length_c   1.000
_cell.angle_alpha   90.00
_cell.angle_beta   90.00
_cell.angle_gamma   90.00
#
_symmetry.space_group_name_H-M   'P 1'
#
loop_
_entity.id
_entity.type
_entity.pdbx_description
1 polymer ?
#
loop_
_entity_poly.entity_id
_entity_poly.type
_entity_poly.pdbx_seq_one_letter_code
_entity_poly.pdbx_strand_id
1 'polypeptide(L)'
;MPPAKKGGKAKKGVAGKAASRGAGNRRNNPKAFLAAAGPRAMRNNAYRALEKQEKQYHVSLVDRSAEATVPPPYIVAVVGPPGVGKTTLIKSLVKQWTKQTINEVIGPVTVVTGKKRRLTIIECPNDMNAMCDVSKVADLVMLLVDGSFGFQMETFEFLNMCQVHGFPRIIGVLTHLDSFRNVATLRRVKKQLKQRFWTDIYEGCKLFYLSGIKHGRYQKAEVSNLARFISVLNFRPLIWRNSHPSVLADRVEDTTPPELLQDPSTLRQIVLFGYVRGTFFKPGMRVHIPGLGDHSMTEVTSVADPCPFPSGEKRRRLNQKEKLLHAPMANLGELTYDADAVYVDIPDHAIRFTKRAAPPAGEQGAAKSGLGWLGQQQQQDNDSDENGDEVDGDEDEEREEEGVAMVRRLHALGNTSALDNQLAGGGLRMFEGGVSIPGARHVEDGNQEVHDDDDDEEAEDGDSDDDDDADKSAGPKGENKLSAKSKAMMASTGPKPIKDYNE
;
A
#
# COMPACT_ATOMS: atom_id res chain seq x y z
N MET A 1 -62.94 -66.67 1.53
CA MET A 1 -61.60 -66.23 1.08
C MET A 1 -60.58 -67.29 1.49
N PRO A 2 -60.01 -68.05 0.56
CA PRO A 2 -59.01 -69.06 0.88
C PRO A 2 -57.62 -68.42 1.13
N PRO A 3 -56.78 -69.01 2.01
CA PRO A 3 -55.45 -68.52 2.32
C PRO A 3 -54.44 -68.80 1.19
N ALA A 4 -53.60 -67.80 0.89
CA ALA A 4 -52.54 -67.87 -0.10
C ALA A 4 -51.45 -68.88 0.32
N LYS A 5 -51.20 -69.88 -0.55
CA LYS A 5 -50.10 -70.84 -0.43
C LYS A 5 -48.75 -70.15 -0.70
N LYS A 6 -47.78 -70.42 0.17
CA LYS A 6 -46.35 -70.11 0.02
C LYS A 6 -45.79 -70.67 -1.30
N GLY A 7 -45.28 -69.79 -2.17
CA GLY A 7 -44.50 -70.16 -3.36
C GLY A 7 -43.04 -70.45 -3.00
N GLY A 8 -42.55 -71.62 -3.42
CA GLY A 8 -41.22 -72.14 -3.12
C GLY A 8 -40.07 -71.42 -3.84
N LYS A 9 -38.89 -71.49 -3.22
CA LYS A 9 -37.61 -70.97 -3.73
C LYS A 9 -37.19 -71.69 -5.02
N ALA A 10 -37.09 -70.97 -6.13
CA ALA A 10 -36.43 -71.46 -7.34
C ALA A 10 -34.90 -71.31 -7.22
N LYS A 11 -34.19 -72.45 -7.26
CA LYS A 11 -32.72 -72.52 -7.34
C LYS A 11 -32.25 -71.95 -8.69
N LYS A 12 -31.32 -70.99 -8.67
CA LYS A 12 -30.61 -70.47 -9.85
C LYS A 12 -29.86 -71.60 -10.55
N GLY A 13 -30.28 -71.94 -11.77
CA GLY A 13 -29.52 -72.77 -12.70
C GLY A 13 -28.35 -71.98 -13.29
N VAL A 14 -27.16 -72.58 -13.22
CA VAL A 14 -25.90 -72.11 -13.82
C VAL A 14 -25.92 -72.50 -15.30
N ALA A 15 -26.67 -71.77 -16.12
CA ALA A 15 -26.65 -71.94 -17.58
C ALA A 15 -27.12 -70.64 -18.25
N GLY A 16 -26.21 -69.69 -18.41
CA GLY A 16 -26.49 -68.40 -19.08
C GLY A 16 -25.28 -67.50 -19.24
N LYS A 17 -24.05 -68.04 -19.19
CA LYS A 17 -22.79 -67.30 -19.37
C LYS A 17 -22.07 -67.75 -20.65
N ALA A 18 -22.75 -67.72 -21.79
CA ALA A 18 -22.11 -67.89 -23.09
C ALA A 18 -23.02 -67.43 -24.25
N ALA A 19 -23.40 -66.16 -24.27
CA ALA A 19 -23.96 -65.55 -25.47
C ALA A 19 -23.61 -64.06 -25.52
N SER A 20 -23.11 -63.61 -26.67
CA SER A 20 -22.69 -62.25 -27.04
C SER A 20 -21.29 -61.77 -26.59
N ARG A 21 -20.23 -62.44 -27.06
CA ARG A 21 -18.97 -61.77 -27.45
C ARG A 21 -18.99 -61.47 -28.96
N GLY A 22 -20.00 -60.73 -29.39
CA GLY A 22 -20.12 -60.21 -30.75
C GLY A 22 -19.64 -58.77 -30.80
N ALA A 23 -18.82 -58.43 -31.79
CA ALA A 23 -18.38 -57.07 -32.06
C ALA A 23 -19.60 -56.16 -32.30
N GLY A 24 -19.67 -55.04 -31.57
CA GLY A 24 -20.70 -54.02 -31.74
C GLY A 24 -21.26 -53.49 -30.41
N ASN A 25 -21.14 -52.17 -30.23
CA ASN A 25 -21.72 -51.30 -29.21
C ASN A 25 -21.07 -51.20 -27.81
N ARG A 26 -20.65 -49.96 -27.51
CA ARG A 26 -20.35 -49.37 -26.20
C ARG A 26 -21.42 -49.77 -25.17
N ARG A 27 -21.26 -50.90 -24.48
CA ARG A 27 -22.09 -51.28 -23.32
C ARG A 27 -21.58 -50.58 -22.04
N ASN A 28 -21.44 -49.26 -22.08
CA ASN A 28 -21.41 -48.48 -20.83
C ASN A 28 -22.85 -48.52 -20.30
N ASN A 29 -23.09 -49.26 -19.22
CA ASN A 29 -24.42 -49.29 -18.59
C ASN A 29 -24.72 -47.87 -18.07
N PRO A 30 -25.62 -47.07 -18.69
CA PRO A 30 -25.87 -45.70 -18.27
C PRO A 30 -26.44 -45.63 -16.84
N LYS A 31 -27.02 -46.72 -16.34
CA LYS A 31 -27.47 -46.83 -14.94
C LYS A 31 -26.33 -46.96 -13.94
N ALA A 32 -25.14 -47.38 -14.36
CA ALA A 32 -23.95 -47.46 -13.50
C ALA A 32 -23.20 -46.12 -13.40
N PHE A 33 -23.52 -45.14 -14.26
CA PHE A 33 -22.94 -43.79 -14.26
C PHE A 33 -23.89 -42.74 -13.67
N LEU A 34 -24.96 -43.16 -12.98
CA LEU A 34 -25.78 -42.24 -12.21
C LEU A 34 -24.97 -41.74 -11.01
N ALA A 35 -24.83 -40.42 -10.90
CA ALA A 35 -24.14 -39.80 -9.78
C ALA A 35 -24.79 -40.22 -8.45
N ALA A 36 -23.96 -40.46 -7.42
CA ALA A 36 -24.42 -40.82 -6.08
C ALA A 36 -25.31 -39.72 -5.45
N ALA A 37 -25.01 -38.45 -5.77
CA ALA A 37 -25.88 -37.33 -5.50
C ALA A 37 -27.02 -37.31 -6.53
N GLY A 38 -28.27 -37.39 -6.06
CA GLY A 38 -29.44 -37.55 -6.93
C GLY A 38 -29.57 -36.49 -8.05
N PRO A 39 -30.43 -36.73 -9.06
CA PRO A 39 -30.47 -35.94 -10.29
C PRO A 39 -30.64 -34.42 -10.10
N ARG A 40 -31.34 -34.00 -9.04
CA ARG A 40 -31.54 -32.58 -8.68
C ARG A 40 -30.24 -31.92 -8.20
N ALA A 41 -29.47 -32.60 -7.35
CA ALA A 41 -28.22 -32.08 -6.83
C ALA A 41 -27.17 -31.95 -7.94
N MET A 42 -27.06 -32.97 -8.81
CA MET A 42 -26.18 -32.90 -9.98
C MET A 42 -26.56 -31.74 -10.91
N ARG A 43 -27.86 -31.54 -11.15
CA ARG A 43 -28.36 -30.44 -11.98
C ARG A 43 -28.05 -29.07 -11.36
N ASN A 44 -28.25 -28.89 -10.06
CA ASN A 44 -27.93 -27.64 -9.37
C ASN A 44 -26.42 -27.35 -9.38
N ASN A 45 -25.58 -28.36 -9.15
CA ASN A 45 -24.12 -28.21 -9.22
C ASN A 45 -23.66 -27.90 -10.64
N ALA A 46 -24.25 -28.55 -11.64
CA ALA A 46 -23.99 -28.23 -13.05
C ALA A 46 -24.40 -26.79 -13.38
N TYR A 47 -25.56 -26.32 -12.93
CA TYR A 47 -25.98 -24.93 -13.12
C TYR A 47 -25.03 -23.93 -12.46
N ARG A 48 -24.64 -24.15 -11.19
CA ARG A 48 -23.67 -23.30 -10.50
C ARG A 48 -22.30 -23.29 -11.19
N ALA A 49 -21.86 -24.45 -11.68
CA ALA A 49 -20.60 -24.55 -12.43
C ALA A 49 -20.67 -23.79 -13.76
N LEU A 50 -21.77 -23.90 -14.48
CA LEU A 50 -22.01 -23.16 -15.72
C LEU A 50 -22.10 -21.66 -15.47
N GLU A 51 -22.80 -21.22 -14.43
CA GLU A 51 -22.89 -19.80 -14.03
C GLU A 51 -21.50 -19.25 -13.66
N LYS A 52 -20.68 -20.04 -12.95
CA LYS A 52 -19.29 -19.67 -12.63
C LYS A 52 -18.43 -19.56 -13.89
N GLN A 53 -18.59 -20.48 -14.85
CA GLN A 53 -17.90 -20.40 -16.13
C GLN A 53 -18.36 -19.18 -16.95
N GLU A 54 -19.66 -18.90 -16.93
CA GLU A 54 -20.24 -17.75 -17.63
C GLU A 54 -19.69 -16.43 -17.10
N LYS A 55 -19.63 -16.27 -15.76
CA LYS A 55 -19.01 -15.11 -15.10
C LYS A 55 -17.50 -14.97 -15.37
N GLN A 56 -16.82 -16.05 -15.74
CA GLN A 56 -15.40 -16.02 -16.10
C GLN A 56 -15.15 -15.58 -17.54
N TYR A 57 -16.15 -15.70 -18.44
CA TYR A 57 -15.98 -15.22 -19.81
C TYR A 57 -15.88 -13.70 -19.85
N HIS A 58 -14.74 -13.21 -20.30
CA HIS A 58 -14.47 -11.80 -20.51
C HIS A 58 -14.09 -11.58 -21.98
N VAL A 59 -14.32 -10.36 -22.47
CA VAL A 59 -13.82 -9.95 -23.79
C VAL A 59 -12.29 -10.09 -23.79
N SER A 60 -11.78 -10.86 -24.75
CA SER A 60 -10.34 -11.07 -24.92
C SER A 60 -9.71 -9.77 -25.42
N LEU A 61 -8.98 -9.09 -24.55
CA LEU A 61 -8.21 -7.90 -24.89
C LEU A 61 -6.72 -8.27 -24.98
N VAL A 62 -6.02 -7.67 -25.94
CA VAL A 62 -4.57 -7.83 -26.06
C VAL A 62 -3.90 -7.01 -24.97
N ASP A 63 -3.11 -7.67 -24.13
CA ASP A 63 -2.29 -7.01 -23.12
C ASP A 63 -0.88 -6.79 -23.65
N ARG A 64 -0.58 -5.55 -24.07
CA ARG A 64 0.75 -5.17 -24.55
C ARG A 64 1.75 -4.91 -23.42
N SER A 65 1.29 -4.80 -22.17
CA SER A 65 2.19 -4.58 -21.04
C SER A 65 3.10 -5.79 -20.79
N ALA A 66 2.64 -7.00 -21.16
CA ALA A 66 3.40 -8.24 -21.05
C ALA A 66 4.55 -8.36 -22.06
N GLU A 67 4.54 -7.56 -23.13
CA GLU A 67 5.60 -7.55 -24.15
C GLU A 67 6.84 -6.77 -23.66
N ALA A 68 6.69 -5.90 -22.65
CA ALA A 68 7.79 -5.14 -22.09
C ALA A 68 8.68 -6.04 -21.22
N THR A 69 9.98 -6.09 -21.53
CA THR A 69 11.00 -6.83 -20.74
C THR A 69 11.00 -6.42 -19.27
N VAL A 70 10.74 -5.13 -19.01
CA VAL A 70 10.66 -4.53 -17.67
C VAL A 70 9.37 -3.72 -17.59
N PRO A 71 8.40 -4.09 -16.73
CA PRO A 71 7.15 -3.35 -16.63
C PRO A 71 7.36 -1.96 -15.99
N PRO A 72 6.68 -0.91 -16.47
CA PRO A 72 6.69 0.40 -15.83
C PRO A 72 5.98 0.37 -14.46
N PRO A 73 6.20 1.37 -13.59
CA PRO A 73 5.50 1.45 -12.32
C PRO A 73 4.02 1.78 -12.48
N TYR A 74 3.16 1.02 -11.81
CA TYR A 74 1.71 1.28 -11.84
C TYR A 74 1.38 2.58 -11.13
N ILE A 75 0.52 3.42 -11.73
CA ILE A 75 0.12 4.68 -11.08
C ILE A 75 -0.99 4.44 -10.09
N VAL A 76 -0.76 4.90 -8.87
CA VAL A 76 -1.73 4.96 -7.79
C VAL A 76 -2.08 6.42 -7.56
N ALA A 77 -3.27 6.83 -7.98
CA ALA A 77 -3.78 8.16 -7.71
C ALA A 77 -4.45 8.21 -6.34
N VAL A 78 -4.08 9.20 -5.51
CA VAL A 78 -4.76 9.49 -4.25
C VAL A 78 -5.70 10.66 -4.48
N VAL A 79 -7.00 10.37 -4.42
CA VAL A 79 -8.05 11.32 -4.76
C VAL A 79 -9.02 11.43 -3.62
N GLY A 80 -9.52 12.64 -3.39
CA GLY A 80 -10.52 12.92 -2.38
C GLY A 80 -10.65 14.43 -2.19
N PRO A 81 -11.65 14.86 -1.42
CA PRO A 81 -11.91 16.27 -1.20
C PRO A 81 -10.78 17.02 -0.47
N PRO A 82 -10.82 18.36 -0.38
CA PRO A 82 -9.90 19.10 0.48
C PRO A 82 -9.99 18.63 1.94
N GLY A 83 -8.86 18.62 2.64
CA GLY A 83 -8.83 18.33 4.08
C GLY A 83 -8.94 16.85 4.50
N VAL A 84 -9.17 15.90 3.58
CA VAL A 84 -9.37 14.48 3.96
C VAL A 84 -8.10 13.71 4.39
N GLY A 85 -6.93 14.32 4.26
CA GLY A 85 -5.64 13.70 4.64
C GLY A 85 -4.90 12.97 3.51
N LYS A 86 -5.08 13.38 2.24
CA LYS A 86 -4.39 12.81 1.05
C LYS A 86 -2.88 12.70 1.25
N THR A 87 -2.22 13.83 1.53
CA THR A 87 -0.78 13.89 1.76
C THR A 87 -0.34 13.02 2.94
N THR A 88 -1.12 13.00 4.03
CA THR A 88 -0.85 12.17 5.22
C THR A 88 -0.89 10.68 4.91
N LEU A 89 -1.80 10.24 4.03
CA LEU A 89 -1.87 8.87 3.58
C LEU A 89 -0.63 8.48 2.78
N ILE A 90 -0.20 9.33 1.85
CA ILE A 90 0.99 9.10 1.02
C ILE A 90 2.23 8.99 1.92
N LYS A 91 2.42 9.95 2.84
CA LYS A 91 3.52 9.92 3.83
C LYS A 91 3.52 8.62 4.65
N SER A 92 2.35 8.13 5.04
CA SER A 92 2.21 6.91 5.83
C SER A 92 2.52 5.66 5.02
N LEU A 93 2.06 5.58 3.77
CA LEU A 93 2.32 4.46 2.85
C LEU A 93 3.79 4.38 2.46
N VAL A 94 4.40 5.48 2.06
CA VAL A 94 5.82 5.51 1.70
C VAL A 94 6.68 5.08 2.89
N LYS A 95 6.41 5.63 4.09
CA LYS A 95 7.10 5.18 5.30
C LYS A 95 6.91 3.70 5.58
N GLN A 96 5.73 3.13 5.30
CA GLN A 96 5.50 1.72 5.52
C GLN A 96 6.35 0.84 4.59
N TRP A 97 6.48 1.22 3.31
CA TRP A 97 7.28 0.50 2.33
C TRP A 97 8.78 0.68 2.53
N THR A 98 9.27 1.93 2.51
CA THR A 98 10.71 2.26 2.43
C THR A 98 11.36 2.46 3.80
N LYS A 99 10.55 2.64 4.86
CA LYS A 99 10.98 3.03 6.22
C LYS A 99 11.59 4.43 6.32
N GLN A 100 11.60 5.20 5.23
CA GLN A 100 12.04 6.59 5.20
C GLN A 100 10.88 7.54 5.48
N THR A 101 11.19 8.73 5.96
CA THR A 101 10.20 9.77 6.26
C THR A 101 10.26 10.86 5.20
N ILE A 102 9.12 11.14 4.56
CA ILE A 102 8.94 12.27 3.66
C ILE A 102 8.19 13.38 4.41
N ASN A 103 8.70 14.61 4.33
CA ASN A 103 8.10 15.78 4.97
C ASN A 103 7.10 16.49 4.05
N GLU A 104 7.41 16.63 2.77
CA GLU A 104 6.53 17.23 1.77
C GLU A 104 6.42 16.30 0.57
N VAL A 105 5.19 16.05 0.12
CA VAL A 105 4.93 15.19 -1.03
C VAL A 105 4.53 16.12 -2.17
N ILE A 106 5.49 16.40 -3.05
CA ILE A 106 5.26 17.19 -4.26
C ILE A 106 5.60 16.30 -5.46
N GLY A 107 4.68 16.25 -6.42
CA GLY A 107 4.83 15.44 -7.62
C GLY A 107 4.69 13.93 -7.38
N PRO A 108 5.05 13.11 -8.39
CA PRO A 108 4.94 11.66 -8.32
C PRO A 108 6.06 11.02 -7.48
N VAL A 109 5.68 10.03 -6.68
CA VAL A 109 6.59 9.29 -5.78
C VAL A 109 6.64 7.82 -6.19
N THR A 110 7.76 7.37 -6.73
CA THR A 110 7.96 5.99 -7.17
C THR A 110 8.62 5.15 -6.09
N VAL A 111 8.02 4.00 -5.77
CA VAL A 111 8.43 3.07 -4.71
C VAL A 111 8.45 1.64 -5.21
N VAL A 112 9.48 0.89 -4.81
CA VAL A 112 9.55 -0.56 -5.05
C VAL A 112 8.78 -1.29 -3.95
N THR A 113 7.65 -1.91 -4.30
CA THR A 113 6.78 -2.62 -3.33
C THR A 113 7.02 -4.12 -3.31
N GLY A 114 7.49 -4.69 -4.42
CA GLY A 114 7.83 -6.10 -4.53
C GLY A 114 8.90 -6.35 -5.59
N LYS A 115 9.33 -7.60 -5.71
CA LYS A 115 10.45 -7.96 -6.61
C LYS A 115 10.18 -7.74 -8.09
N LYS A 116 8.91 -7.80 -8.50
CA LYS A 116 8.45 -7.58 -9.87
C LYS A 116 7.44 -6.44 -9.98
N ARG A 117 7.31 -5.63 -8.91
CA ARG A 117 6.27 -4.61 -8.82
C ARG A 117 6.78 -3.35 -8.15
N ARG A 118 6.56 -2.24 -8.83
CA ARG A 118 6.79 -0.87 -8.36
C ARG A 118 5.53 -0.06 -8.61
N LEU A 119 5.34 0.96 -7.78
CA LEU A 119 4.18 1.82 -7.81
C LEU A 119 4.67 3.27 -7.86
N THR A 120 3.98 4.10 -8.63
CA THR A 120 4.14 5.56 -8.59
C THR A 120 2.89 6.13 -7.95
N ILE A 121 3.02 6.77 -6.80
CA ILE A 121 1.90 7.46 -6.15
C ILE A 121 1.87 8.90 -6.63
N ILE A 122 0.68 9.37 -7.03
CA ILE A 122 0.44 10.78 -7.32
C ILE A 122 -0.69 11.30 -6.43
N GLU A 123 -0.47 12.45 -5.81
CA GLU A 123 -1.54 13.20 -5.15
C GLU A 123 -2.33 13.98 -6.20
N CYS A 124 -3.66 13.83 -6.21
CA CYS A 124 -4.51 14.63 -7.08
C CYS A 124 -4.81 15.99 -6.41
N PRO A 125 -4.47 17.12 -7.04
CA PRO A 125 -4.98 18.43 -6.66
C PRO A 125 -6.51 18.48 -6.74
N ASN A 126 -7.13 19.44 -6.05
CA ASN A 126 -8.59 19.63 -6.10
C ASN A 126 -9.07 20.43 -7.32
N ASP A 127 -8.33 20.40 -8.43
CA ASP A 127 -8.75 21.02 -9.68
C ASP A 127 -9.41 19.98 -10.59
N MET A 128 -10.50 20.36 -11.23
CA MET A 128 -11.26 19.50 -12.14
C MET A 128 -10.41 19.05 -13.34
N ASN A 129 -9.53 19.93 -13.84
CA ASN A 129 -8.65 19.57 -14.96
C ASN A 129 -7.63 18.51 -14.53
N ALA A 130 -7.00 18.72 -13.37
CA ALA A 130 -6.06 17.75 -12.80
C ALA A 130 -6.75 16.41 -12.51
N MET A 131 -7.97 16.42 -11.98
CA MET A 131 -8.80 15.22 -11.79
C MET A 131 -9.06 14.48 -13.11
N CYS A 132 -9.40 15.21 -14.17
CA CYS A 132 -9.61 14.66 -15.50
C CYS A 132 -8.34 13.98 -16.03
N ASP A 133 -7.18 14.62 -15.92
CA ASP A 133 -5.93 14.05 -16.42
C ASP A 133 -5.44 12.87 -15.59
N VAL A 134 -5.55 12.94 -14.26
CA VAL A 134 -5.25 11.82 -13.37
C VAL A 134 -6.15 10.62 -13.67
N SER A 135 -7.45 10.84 -13.95
CA SER A 135 -8.38 9.75 -14.26
C SER A 135 -7.99 8.97 -15.53
N LYS A 136 -7.47 9.65 -16.56
CA LYS A 136 -6.99 9.01 -17.80
C LYS A 136 -5.78 8.13 -17.55
N VAL A 137 -4.90 8.54 -16.63
CA VAL A 137 -3.58 7.92 -16.42
C VAL A 137 -3.58 6.87 -15.29
N ALA A 138 -4.42 7.00 -14.26
CA ALA A 138 -4.32 6.19 -13.03
C ALA A 138 -4.73 4.71 -13.16
N ASP A 139 -3.85 3.78 -12.82
CA ASP A 139 -4.15 2.32 -12.82
C ASP A 139 -4.95 1.88 -11.60
N LEU A 140 -4.60 2.46 -10.46
CA LEU A 140 -5.30 2.35 -9.19
C LEU A 140 -5.74 3.74 -8.74
N VAL A 141 -6.98 3.86 -8.28
CA VAL A 141 -7.46 5.04 -7.56
C VAL A 141 -7.69 4.65 -6.11
N MET A 142 -7.05 5.35 -5.20
CA MET A 142 -7.42 5.35 -3.78
C MET A 142 -8.32 6.55 -3.53
N LEU A 143 -9.61 6.27 -3.34
CA LEU A 143 -10.62 7.28 -3.10
C LEU A 143 -10.80 7.48 -1.60
N LEU A 144 -10.36 8.63 -1.11
CA LEU A 144 -10.50 9.02 0.29
C LEU A 144 -11.86 9.69 0.49
N VAL A 145 -12.60 9.19 1.46
CA VAL A 145 -13.89 9.74 1.87
C VAL A 145 -13.81 10.02 3.36
N ASP A 146 -14.26 11.20 3.75
CA ASP A 146 -14.38 11.58 5.15
C ASP A 146 -15.56 10.82 5.78
N GLY A 147 -15.31 10.05 6.84
CA GLY A 147 -16.36 9.32 7.55
C GLY A 147 -17.36 10.23 8.26
N SER A 148 -16.91 11.39 8.76
CA SER A 148 -17.73 12.33 9.54
C SER A 148 -18.66 13.13 8.64
N PHE A 149 -18.12 13.67 7.54
CA PHE A 149 -18.90 14.44 6.56
C PHE A 149 -19.67 13.55 5.58
N GLY A 150 -19.08 12.41 5.19
CA GLY A 150 -19.58 11.54 4.14
C GLY A 150 -19.06 11.92 2.75
N PHE A 151 -19.83 11.55 1.71
CA PHE A 151 -19.45 11.80 0.33
C PHE A 151 -19.60 13.28 -0.05
N GLN A 152 -18.58 13.85 -0.69
CA GLN A 152 -18.58 15.20 -1.24
C GLN A 152 -18.74 15.18 -2.76
N MET A 153 -19.13 16.31 -3.35
CA MET A 153 -19.39 16.40 -4.79
C MET A 153 -18.15 16.09 -5.63
N GLU A 154 -16.97 16.52 -5.20
CA GLU A 154 -15.68 16.28 -5.86
C GLU A 154 -15.38 14.78 -6.00
N THR A 155 -15.80 13.98 -5.02
CA THR A 155 -15.66 12.52 -5.05
C THR A 155 -16.53 11.92 -6.16
N PHE A 156 -17.75 12.42 -6.31
CA PHE A 156 -18.69 11.98 -7.35
C PHE A 156 -18.28 12.44 -8.75
N GLU A 157 -17.81 13.68 -8.88
CA GLU A 157 -17.28 14.21 -10.14
C GLU A 157 -16.12 13.35 -10.64
N PHE A 158 -15.17 13.03 -9.77
CA PHE A 158 -14.04 12.17 -10.13
C PHE A 158 -14.46 10.75 -10.52
N LEU A 159 -15.41 10.15 -9.79
CA LEU A 159 -15.93 8.82 -10.11
C LEU A 159 -16.61 8.81 -11.48
N ASN A 160 -17.40 9.83 -11.81
CA ASN A 160 -18.05 9.97 -13.10
C ASN A 160 -17.03 10.15 -14.24
N MET A 161 -15.98 10.95 -14.03
CA MET A 161 -14.88 11.07 -15.00
C MET A 161 -14.20 9.72 -15.26
N CYS A 162 -13.94 8.94 -14.22
CA CYS A 162 -13.38 7.60 -14.35
C CYS A 162 -14.28 6.65 -15.14
N GLN A 163 -15.59 6.71 -14.95
CA GLN A 163 -16.54 5.88 -15.70
C GLN A 163 -16.51 6.20 -17.20
N VAL A 164 -16.38 7.47 -17.57
CA VAL A 164 -16.33 7.91 -18.98
C VAL A 164 -14.99 7.55 -19.64
N HIS A 165 -13.86 7.80 -18.97
CA HIS A 165 -12.53 7.55 -19.54
C HIS A 165 -12.11 6.07 -19.54
N GLY A 166 -12.79 5.24 -18.76
CA GLY A 166 -12.49 3.83 -18.58
C GLY A 166 -12.15 3.55 -17.14
N PHE A 167 -13.03 2.79 -16.49
CA PHE A 167 -13.03 2.63 -15.04
C PHE A 167 -11.77 1.88 -14.55
N PRO A 168 -10.84 2.55 -13.82
CA PRO A 168 -9.68 1.89 -13.24
C PRO A 168 -10.09 1.07 -12.02
N ARG A 169 -9.13 0.37 -11.40
CA ARG A 169 -9.40 -0.28 -10.12
C ARG A 169 -9.51 0.82 -9.05
N ILE A 170 -10.59 0.79 -8.26
CA ILE A 170 -10.83 1.76 -7.20
C ILE A 170 -10.79 1.04 -5.84
N ILE A 171 -10.12 1.65 -4.87
CA ILE A 171 -10.14 1.27 -3.46
C ILE A 171 -10.69 2.45 -2.67
N GLY A 172 -11.65 2.19 -1.79
CA GLY A 172 -12.14 3.21 -0.88
C GLY A 172 -11.30 3.24 0.40
N VAL A 173 -11.03 4.45 0.91
CA VAL A 173 -10.39 4.67 2.20
C VAL A 173 -11.25 5.65 3.00
N LEU A 174 -11.85 5.19 4.10
CA LEU A 174 -12.56 6.05 5.03
C LEU A 174 -11.59 6.62 6.06
N THR A 175 -11.58 7.94 6.18
CA THR A 175 -10.79 8.70 7.16
C THR A 175 -11.68 9.34 8.22
N HIS A 176 -11.07 9.99 9.22
CA HIS A 176 -11.77 10.75 10.29
C HIS A 176 -12.80 9.95 11.09
N LEU A 177 -12.52 8.68 11.34
CA LEU A 177 -13.39 7.81 12.15
C LEU A 177 -13.25 8.09 13.66
N ASP A 178 -12.22 8.84 14.06
CA ASP A 178 -11.96 9.38 15.39
C ASP A 178 -12.90 10.53 15.77
N SER A 179 -13.53 11.19 14.79
CA SER A 179 -14.56 12.20 15.01
C SER A 179 -15.80 11.64 15.74
N PHE A 180 -16.04 10.33 15.63
CA PHE A 180 -17.19 9.68 16.24
C PHE A 180 -16.94 9.31 17.70
N ARG A 181 -17.71 9.92 18.61
CA ARG A 181 -17.71 9.56 20.03
C ARG A 181 -18.46 8.25 20.32
N ASN A 182 -19.55 7.99 19.59
CA ASN A 182 -20.40 6.83 19.82
C ASN A 182 -20.07 5.69 18.85
N VAL A 183 -19.85 4.49 19.37
CA VAL A 183 -19.49 3.31 18.56
C VAL A 183 -20.68 2.80 17.73
N ALA A 184 -21.90 2.88 18.26
CA ALA A 184 -23.11 2.47 17.53
C ALA A 184 -23.36 3.34 16.30
N THR A 185 -23.18 4.67 16.41
CA THR A 185 -23.33 5.58 15.27
C THR A 185 -22.22 5.36 14.25
N LEU A 186 -20.98 5.12 14.70
CA LEU A 186 -19.86 4.75 13.82
C LEU A 186 -20.16 3.49 13.00
N ARG A 187 -20.71 2.43 13.62
CA ARG A 187 -21.10 1.20 12.92
C ARG A 187 -22.18 1.46 11.87
N ARG A 188 -23.21 2.24 12.21
CA ARG A 188 -24.29 2.63 11.30
C ARG A 188 -23.78 3.43 10.10
N VAL A 189 -22.93 4.42 10.34
CA VAL A 189 -22.32 5.26 9.29
C VAL A 189 -21.40 4.43 8.40
N LYS A 190 -20.56 3.55 8.96
CA LYS A 190 -19.73 2.64 8.18
C LYS A 190 -20.57 1.75 7.26
N LYS A 191 -21.70 1.21 7.75
CA LYS A 191 -22.64 0.40 6.95
C LYS A 191 -23.27 1.24 5.84
N GLN A 192 -23.75 2.45 6.14
CA GLN A 192 -24.35 3.35 5.16
C GLN A 192 -23.36 3.77 4.06
N LEU A 193 -22.15 4.21 4.43
CA LEU A 193 -21.12 4.60 3.48
C LEU A 193 -20.64 3.41 2.63
N LYS A 194 -20.52 2.22 3.22
CA LYS A 194 -20.19 0.99 2.48
C LYS A 194 -21.25 0.65 1.45
N GLN A 195 -22.53 0.70 1.82
CA GLN A 195 -23.64 0.44 0.88
C GLN A 195 -23.65 1.47 -0.25
N ARG A 196 -23.48 2.75 0.08
CA ARG A 196 -23.42 3.81 -0.94
C ARG A 196 -22.23 3.62 -1.89
N PHE A 197 -21.05 3.31 -1.35
CA PHE A 197 -19.85 3.03 -2.14
C PHE A 197 -20.02 1.84 -3.09
N TRP A 198 -20.78 0.82 -2.69
CA TRP A 198 -21.11 -0.32 -3.55
C TRP A 198 -22.07 0.06 -4.67
N THR A 199 -23.07 0.90 -4.39
CA THR A 199 -24.01 1.40 -5.41
C THR A 199 -23.31 2.26 -6.47
N ASP A 200 -22.37 3.12 -6.07
CA ASP A 200 -21.74 4.08 -6.99
C ASP A 200 -20.59 3.49 -7.83
N ILE A 201 -19.93 2.43 -7.34
CA ILE A 201 -18.74 1.83 -7.98
C ILE A 201 -19.05 0.44 -8.54
N TYR A 202 -19.07 -0.55 -7.66
CA TYR A 202 -19.50 -1.92 -7.94
C TYR A 202 -19.66 -2.66 -6.62
N GLU A 203 -20.57 -3.64 -6.61
CA GLU A 203 -20.85 -4.46 -5.44
C GLU A 203 -19.60 -5.24 -4.99
N GLY A 204 -19.37 -5.24 -3.67
CA GLY A 204 -18.22 -5.93 -3.09
C GLY A 204 -16.88 -5.19 -3.23
N CYS A 205 -16.90 -3.91 -3.62
CA CYS A 205 -15.70 -3.08 -3.57
C CYS A 205 -15.13 -2.99 -2.13
N LYS A 206 -13.80 -3.05 -2.01
CA LYS A 206 -13.11 -3.07 -0.71
C LYS A 206 -12.95 -1.65 -0.17
N LEU A 207 -13.37 -1.47 1.08
CA LEU A 207 -13.30 -0.22 1.82
C LEU A 207 -12.36 -0.43 3.02
N PHE A 208 -11.33 0.41 3.13
CA PHE A 208 -10.42 0.43 4.27
C PHE A 208 -10.83 1.50 5.25
N TYR A 209 -10.67 1.22 6.54
CA TYR A 209 -11.01 2.14 7.63
C TYR A 209 -9.72 2.59 8.28
N LEU A 210 -9.46 3.91 8.27
CA LEU A 210 -8.33 4.51 8.99
C LEU A 210 -8.90 5.20 10.23
N SER A 211 -8.57 4.66 11.41
CA SER A 211 -9.23 5.08 12.65
C SER A 211 -8.87 6.51 13.04
N GLY A 212 -7.59 6.86 13.01
CA GLY A 212 -7.12 8.18 13.42
C GLY A 212 -5.62 8.37 13.24
N ILE A 213 -5.16 9.58 13.55
CA ILE A 213 -3.78 10.03 13.33
C ILE A 213 -3.02 10.02 14.66
N LYS A 214 -1.87 9.34 14.72
CA LYS A 214 -0.92 9.37 15.84
C LYS A 214 0.41 9.95 15.36
N HIS A 215 0.93 10.98 16.04
CA HIS A 215 2.18 11.68 15.65
C HIS A 215 2.19 12.11 14.17
N GLY A 216 1.09 12.69 13.69
CA GLY A 216 0.98 13.16 12.30
C GLY A 216 0.94 12.06 11.24
N ARG A 217 0.74 10.78 11.61
CA ARG A 217 0.61 9.65 10.68
C ARG A 217 -0.53 8.71 11.04
N TYR A 218 -1.00 7.95 10.07
CA TYR A 218 -1.99 6.90 10.32
C TYR A 218 -1.40 5.70 11.08
N GLN A 219 -2.26 4.89 11.66
CA GLN A 219 -1.84 3.71 12.41
C GLN A 219 -1.13 2.69 11.53
N LYS A 220 0.03 2.20 12.00
CA LYS A 220 0.90 1.31 11.21
C LYS A 220 0.20 0.01 10.78
N ALA A 221 -0.67 -0.56 11.62
CA ALA A 221 -1.37 -1.81 11.32
C ALA A 221 -2.36 -1.64 10.15
N GLU A 222 -3.18 -0.60 10.20
CA GLU A 222 -4.18 -0.28 9.17
C GLU A 222 -3.50 0.04 7.83
N VAL A 223 -2.45 0.87 7.85
CA VAL A 223 -1.65 1.21 6.67
C VAL A 223 -0.92 -0.02 6.13
N SER A 224 -0.45 -0.93 6.98
CA SER A 224 0.17 -2.18 6.55
C SER A 224 -0.80 -3.09 5.82
N ASN A 225 -2.07 -3.15 6.26
CA ASN A 225 -3.12 -3.94 5.60
C ASN A 225 -3.46 -3.35 4.23
N LEU A 226 -3.61 -2.03 4.15
CA LEU A 226 -3.81 -1.33 2.87
C LEU A 226 -2.62 -1.56 1.92
N ALA A 227 -1.40 -1.39 2.40
CA ALA A 227 -0.17 -1.61 1.63
C ALA A 227 -0.04 -3.06 1.11
N ARG A 228 -0.40 -4.06 1.93
CA ARG A 228 -0.45 -5.47 1.53
C ARG A 228 -1.46 -5.67 0.39
N PHE A 229 -2.65 -5.10 0.51
CA PHE A 229 -3.69 -5.24 -0.50
C PHE A 229 -3.27 -4.65 -1.85
N ILE A 230 -2.72 -3.43 -1.83
CA ILE A 230 -2.20 -2.75 -3.05
C ILE A 230 -1.10 -3.59 -3.73
N SER A 231 -0.25 -4.25 -2.94
CA SER A 231 0.87 -5.04 -3.46
C SER A 231 0.43 -6.30 -4.23
N VAL A 232 -0.76 -6.84 -3.93
CA VAL A 232 -1.29 -8.08 -4.54
C VAL A 232 -2.29 -7.79 -5.66
N LEU A 233 -2.84 -6.58 -5.72
CA LEU A 233 -3.93 -6.23 -6.64
C LEU A 233 -3.54 -6.38 -8.12
N ASN A 234 -4.37 -7.03 -8.93
CA ASN A 234 -4.13 -7.14 -10.38
C ASN A 234 -4.91 -6.06 -11.16
N PHE A 235 -4.27 -5.50 -12.18
CA PHE A 235 -4.86 -4.46 -13.03
C PHE A 235 -5.51 -5.04 -14.27
N ARG A 236 -6.54 -4.35 -14.76
CA ARG A 236 -7.18 -4.68 -16.03
C ARG A 236 -6.57 -3.81 -17.13
N PRO A 237 -6.19 -4.37 -18.29
CA PRO A 237 -5.75 -3.56 -19.42
C PRO A 237 -6.92 -2.72 -19.96
N LEU A 238 -6.72 -1.42 -20.10
CA LEU A 238 -7.66 -0.49 -20.74
C LEU A 238 -7.24 -0.25 -22.19
N ILE A 239 -8.24 -0.13 -23.09
CA ILE A 239 -7.99 0.00 -24.53
C ILE A 239 -7.13 1.22 -24.83
N TRP A 240 -7.48 2.39 -24.28
CA TRP A 240 -6.74 3.64 -24.51
C TRP A 240 -5.27 3.56 -24.06
N ARG A 241 -5.03 2.98 -22.89
CA ARG A 241 -3.69 2.85 -22.31
C ARG A 241 -2.81 1.84 -23.04
N ASN A 242 -3.43 0.81 -23.64
CA ASN A 242 -2.69 -0.17 -24.44
C ASN A 242 -2.43 0.32 -25.88
N SER A 243 -3.21 1.28 -26.39
CA SER A 243 -3.07 1.77 -27.76
C SER A 243 -2.19 3.01 -27.91
N HIS A 244 -2.10 3.86 -26.87
CA HIS A 244 -1.35 5.12 -26.94
C HIS A 244 -0.13 5.11 -26.02
N PRO A 245 1.00 5.71 -26.46
CA PRO A 245 2.16 5.89 -25.60
C PRO A 245 1.91 7.07 -24.65
N SER A 246 2.24 6.90 -23.38
CA SER A 246 2.12 7.97 -22.38
C SER A 246 3.31 7.98 -21.43
N VAL A 247 3.61 9.15 -20.88
CA VAL A 247 4.64 9.36 -19.85
C VAL A 247 4.02 10.20 -18.75
N LEU A 248 4.18 9.76 -17.51
CA LEU A 248 4.00 10.65 -16.36
C LEU A 248 5.38 11.24 -16.06
N ALA A 249 5.51 12.56 -16.13
CA ALA A 249 6.76 13.25 -15.88
C ALA A 249 7.07 13.22 -14.37
N ASP A 250 8.20 12.63 -14.01
CA ASP A 250 8.72 12.58 -12.64
C ASP A 250 9.57 13.82 -12.33
N ARG A 251 10.38 14.26 -13.30
CA ARG A 251 11.27 15.42 -13.19
C ARG A 251 11.18 16.28 -14.45
N VAL A 252 11.20 17.59 -14.25
CA VAL A 252 11.16 18.60 -15.32
C VAL A 252 12.40 19.47 -15.18
N GLU A 253 13.17 19.63 -16.25
CA GLU A 253 14.37 20.48 -16.29
C GLU A 253 14.26 21.47 -17.46
N ASP A 254 14.62 22.72 -17.23
CA ASP A 254 14.77 23.74 -18.27
C ASP A 254 16.22 23.72 -18.76
N THR A 255 16.44 23.42 -20.04
CA THR A 255 17.79 23.37 -20.66
C THR A 255 18.09 24.64 -21.45
N THR A 256 17.23 25.66 -21.37
CA THR A 256 17.41 26.91 -22.10
C THR A 256 18.67 27.63 -21.62
N PRO A 257 19.57 28.09 -22.52
CA PRO A 257 20.73 28.87 -22.15
C PRO A 257 20.34 30.13 -21.34
N PRO A 258 21.05 30.45 -20.24
CA PRO A 258 20.68 31.55 -19.35
C PRO A 258 20.72 32.93 -20.01
N GLU A 259 21.50 33.08 -21.09
CA GLU A 259 21.54 34.32 -21.89
C GLU A 259 20.19 34.64 -22.54
N LEU A 260 19.47 33.61 -23.02
CA LEU A 260 18.17 33.76 -23.67
C LEU A 260 17.01 33.90 -22.67
N LEU A 261 17.25 33.60 -21.39
CA LEU A 261 16.26 33.74 -20.31
C LEU A 261 16.04 35.20 -19.88
N GLN A 262 16.89 36.13 -20.31
CA GLN A 262 16.69 37.56 -20.04
C GLN A 262 15.39 38.08 -20.70
N ASP A 263 15.04 37.52 -21.86
CA ASP A 263 13.82 37.85 -22.59
C ASP A 263 12.66 36.91 -22.17
N PRO A 264 11.59 37.42 -21.54
CA PRO A 264 10.50 36.59 -21.02
C PRO A 264 9.64 35.90 -22.09
N SER A 265 9.73 36.34 -23.34
CA SER A 265 8.92 35.85 -24.48
C SER A 265 9.60 34.74 -25.27
N THR A 266 10.84 34.40 -24.96
CA THR A 266 11.61 33.40 -25.71
C THR A 266 11.07 32.00 -25.46
N LEU A 267 11.04 31.17 -26.51
CA LEU A 267 10.65 29.77 -26.41
C LEU A 267 11.70 28.99 -25.63
N ARG A 268 11.24 28.32 -24.56
CA ARG A 268 12.09 27.52 -23.67
C ARG A 268 12.17 26.07 -24.12
N GLN A 269 13.33 25.45 -23.95
CA GLN A 269 13.56 24.04 -24.19
C GLN A 269 13.45 23.26 -22.88
N ILE A 270 12.42 22.44 -22.77
CA ILE A 270 12.11 21.68 -21.56
C ILE A 270 12.41 20.20 -21.79
N VAL A 271 13.10 19.58 -20.84
CA VAL A 271 13.35 18.14 -20.82
C VAL A 271 12.46 17.50 -19.75
N LEU A 272 11.68 16.50 -20.17
CA LEU A 272 10.76 15.76 -19.31
C LEU A 272 11.32 14.35 -19.08
N PHE A 273 11.57 14.01 -17.82
CA PHE A 273 11.99 12.67 -17.42
C PHE A 273 10.80 11.90 -16.87
N GLY A 274 10.65 10.64 -17.24
CA GLY A 274 9.62 9.77 -16.68
C GLY A 274 9.60 8.39 -17.31
N TYR A 275 8.75 7.52 -16.77
CA TYR A 275 8.57 6.17 -17.28
C TYR A 275 7.62 6.14 -18.47
N VAL A 276 8.06 5.49 -19.55
CA VAL A 276 7.23 5.19 -20.72
C VAL A 276 6.21 4.10 -20.41
N ARG A 277 4.96 4.34 -20.81
CA ARG A 277 3.81 3.46 -20.59
C ARG A 277 3.02 3.26 -21.89
N GLY A 278 2.25 2.18 -21.93
CA GLY A 278 1.42 1.84 -23.08
C GLY A 278 2.26 1.29 -24.21
N THR A 279 2.42 2.08 -25.28
CA THR A 279 3.23 1.70 -26.44
C THR A 279 4.57 2.43 -26.48
N PHE A 280 5.40 2.09 -27.47
CA PHE A 280 6.73 2.68 -27.69
C PHE A 280 6.63 4.11 -28.26
N PHE A 281 7.56 4.97 -27.84
CA PHE A 281 7.79 6.28 -28.47
C PHE A 281 8.73 6.16 -29.67
N LYS A 282 8.53 7.03 -30.66
CA LYS A 282 9.43 7.20 -31.81
C LYS A 282 9.90 8.66 -31.87
N PRO A 283 11.17 8.94 -32.24
CA PRO A 283 11.65 10.30 -32.44
C PRO A 283 10.76 11.06 -33.44
N GLY A 284 10.49 12.34 -33.18
CA GLY A 284 9.64 13.19 -34.04
C GLY A 284 8.13 12.95 -33.92
N MET A 285 7.66 12.14 -32.97
CA MET A 285 6.23 12.03 -32.68
C MET A 285 5.67 13.34 -32.10
N ARG A 286 4.41 13.61 -32.42
CA ARG A 286 3.63 14.68 -31.77
C ARG A 286 3.18 14.21 -30.39
N VAL A 287 3.31 15.08 -29.40
CA VAL A 287 2.94 14.84 -28.00
C VAL A 287 1.99 15.94 -27.57
N HIS A 288 0.90 15.57 -26.92
CA HIS A 288 0.01 16.51 -26.27
C HIS A 288 0.36 16.59 -24.79
N ILE A 289 0.66 17.79 -24.30
CA ILE A 289 0.87 18.03 -22.88
C ILE A 289 -0.41 18.70 -22.34
N PRO A 290 -1.15 18.04 -21.43
CA PRO A 290 -2.36 18.62 -20.87
C PRO A 290 -2.09 20.01 -20.27
N GLY A 291 -2.91 21.00 -20.67
CA GLY A 291 -2.76 22.41 -20.27
C GLY A 291 -1.77 23.24 -21.09
N LEU A 292 -0.78 22.62 -21.75
CA LEU A 292 0.26 23.32 -22.54
C LEU A 292 0.05 23.18 -24.06
N GLY A 293 -0.76 22.23 -24.52
CA GLY A 293 -1.12 22.03 -25.93
C GLY A 293 -0.29 20.98 -26.66
N ASP A 294 -0.34 21.02 -27.99
CA ASP A 294 0.33 20.07 -28.88
C ASP A 294 1.75 20.53 -29.21
N HIS A 295 2.72 19.65 -28.98
CA HIS A 295 4.14 19.90 -29.22
C HIS A 295 4.75 18.77 -30.06
N SER A 296 5.86 19.05 -30.75
CA SER A 296 6.65 18.04 -31.46
C SER A 296 7.91 17.70 -30.67
N MET A 297 8.18 16.41 -30.50
CA MET A 297 9.33 15.93 -29.73
C MET A 297 10.62 16.01 -30.53
N THR A 298 11.61 16.76 -30.03
CA THR A 298 12.91 16.96 -30.68
C THR A 298 13.78 15.70 -30.61
N GLU A 299 13.96 15.14 -29.41
CA GLU A 299 14.83 13.99 -29.16
C GLU A 299 14.24 13.08 -28.07
N VAL A 300 14.55 11.78 -28.12
CA VAL A 300 14.22 10.81 -27.06
C VAL A 300 15.44 9.99 -26.75
N THR A 301 15.82 10.00 -25.48
CA THR A 301 16.98 9.25 -24.99
C THR A 301 16.56 8.38 -23.82
N SER A 302 16.90 7.09 -23.88
CA SER A 302 16.65 6.16 -22.78
C SER A 302 17.70 6.34 -21.69
N VAL A 303 17.26 6.65 -20.47
CA VAL A 303 18.12 6.77 -19.29
C VAL A 303 18.04 5.49 -18.44
N ALA A 304 19.09 5.22 -17.66
CA ALA A 304 19.07 4.13 -16.70
C ALA A 304 17.95 4.30 -15.67
N ASP A 305 17.35 3.18 -15.28
CA ASP A 305 16.22 3.15 -14.35
C ASP A 305 16.66 3.59 -12.93
N PRO A 306 16.05 4.63 -12.33
CA PRO A 306 16.40 5.06 -10.98
C PRO A 306 15.90 4.10 -9.88
N CYS A 307 14.93 3.24 -10.19
CA CYS A 307 14.38 2.23 -9.27
C CYS A 307 14.32 0.85 -9.95
N PRO A 308 15.49 0.22 -10.18
CA PRO A 308 15.55 -1.09 -10.81
C PRO A 308 14.94 -2.17 -9.91
N PHE A 309 14.42 -3.23 -10.54
CA PHE A 309 13.97 -4.40 -9.79
C PHE A 309 15.17 -5.12 -9.15
N PRO A 310 15.01 -5.62 -7.91
CA PRO A 310 16.07 -6.37 -7.25
C PRO A 310 16.34 -7.68 -8.01
N SER A 311 17.56 -7.84 -8.53
CA SER A 311 18.02 -9.03 -9.25
C SER A 311 18.43 -10.19 -8.32
N GLY A 312 18.40 -9.97 -7.00
CA GLY A 312 18.84 -10.93 -5.99
C GLY A 312 18.01 -12.22 -5.93
N GLU A 313 18.62 -13.26 -5.33
CA GLU A 313 18.10 -14.63 -5.17
C GLU A 313 16.58 -14.76 -4.97
N LYS A 314 16.02 -15.90 -5.41
CA LYS A 314 14.60 -16.31 -5.32
C LYS A 314 14.08 -16.46 -3.89
N ARG A 315 14.14 -15.40 -3.09
CA ARG A 315 13.50 -15.27 -1.78
C ARG A 315 12.13 -14.62 -1.91
N ARG A 316 11.18 -14.99 -1.06
CA ARG A 316 9.83 -14.41 -1.08
C ARG A 316 9.78 -12.98 -0.51
N ARG A 317 10.68 -12.64 0.42
CA ARG A 317 10.74 -11.33 1.09
C ARG A 317 11.66 -10.36 0.35
N LEU A 318 11.34 -9.06 0.47
CA LEU A 318 12.14 -7.95 -0.05
C LEU A 318 13.07 -7.43 1.07
N ASN A 319 14.35 -7.26 0.77
CA ASN A 319 15.30 -6.72 1.73
C ASN A 319 15.14 -5.20 1.91
N GLN A 320 15.68 -4.65 3.00
CA GLN A 320 15.61 -3.20 3.23
C GLN A 320 16.39 -2.39 2.19
N LYS A 321 17.54 -2.88 1.73
CA LYS A 321 18.35 -2.24 0.67
C LYS A 321 17.66 -2.21 -0.70
N GLU A 322 16.72 -3.13 -0.94
CA GLU A 322 16.00 -3.26 -2.20
C GLU A 322 14.74 -2.38 -2.25
N LYS A 323 14.37 -1.75 -1.13
CA LYS A 323 13.22 -0.84 -1.00
C LYS A 323 13.62 0.57 -1.40
N LEU A 324 13.87 0.74 -2.69
CA LEU A 324 14.24 2.02 -3.26
C LEU A 324 13.04 2.96 -3.34
N LEU A 325 13.34 4.25 -3.21
CA LEU A 325 12.43 5.37 -3.29
C LEU A 325 13.00 6.37 -4.31
N HIS A 326 12.19 6.78 -5.26
CA HIS A 326 12.51 7.82 -6.22
C HIS A 326 11.41 8.87 -6.20
N ALA A 327 11.75 10.06 -5.74
CA ALA A 327 10.85 11.21 -5.71
C ALA A 327 11.70 12.47 -5.91
N PRO A 328 12.00 12.85 -7.16
CA PRO A 328 12.93 13.94 -7.46
C PRO A 328 12.39 15.32 -7.10
N MET A 329 11.06 15.50 -7.08
CA MET A 329 10.39 16.75 -6.71
C MET A 329 9.99 16.82 -5.22
N ALA A 330 10.14 15.72 -4.47
CA ALA A 330 9.69 15.66 -3.07
C ALA A 330 10.89 15.68 -2.11
N ASN A 331 10.67 16.17 -0.90
CA ASN A 331 11.75 16.31 0.09
C ASN A 331 12.09 14.93 0.67
N LEU A 332 13.24 14.40 0.26
CA LEU A 332 13.75 13.11 0.71
C LEU A 332 14.69 13.33 1.91
N GLY A 333 14.12 13.25 3.12
CA GLY A 333 14.86 13.50 4.35
C GLY A 333 15.04 15.01 4.58
N GLU A 334 16.29 15.46 4.60
CA GLU A 334 16.67 16.86 4.84
C GLU A 334 16.97 17.62 3.54
N LEU A 335 16.91 16.95 2.38
CA LEU A 335 17.21 17.55 1.08
C LEU A 335 15.93 17.92 0.34
N THR A 336 15.83 19.18 -0.06
CA THR A 336 14.76 19.75 -0.85
C THR A 336 15.36 20.28 -2.14
N TYR A 337 14.91 19.72 -3.27
CA TYR A 337 15.38 20.13 -4.60
C TYR A 337 14.41 21.15 -5.18
N ASP A 338 14.91 22.35 -5.45
CA ASP A 338 14.26 23.34 -6.31
C ASP A 338 14.92 23.34 -7.69
N ALA A 339 14.34 24.03 -8.67
CA ALA A 339 14.82 24.03 -10.05
C ALA A 339 16.31 24.39 -10.17
N ASP A 340 16.76 25.39 -9.40
CA ASP A 340 18.11 25.93 -9.48
C ASP A 340 18.90 25.81 -8.15
N ALA A 341 18.28 25.32 -7.08
CA ALA A 341 18.86 25.31 -5.75
C ALA A 341 18.54 24.02 -4.98
N VAL A 342 19.47 23.62 -4.11
CA VAL A 342 19.27 22.51 -3.17
C VAL A 342 19.25 23.09 -1.76
N TYR A 343 18.11 22.97 -1.09
CA TYR A 343 17.96 23.36 0.30
C TYR A 343 18.21 22.14 1.20
N VAL A 344 19.02 22.34 2.24
CA VAL A 344 19.35 21.33 3.25
C VAL A 344 18.81 21.80 4.59
N ASP A 345 17.81 21.11 5.12
CA ASP A 345 17.25 21.37 6.44
C ASP A 345 18.07 20.65 7.51
N ILE A 346 19.10 21.33 8.03
CA ILE A 346 19.90 20.81 9.15
C ILE A 346 19.16 21.12 10.45
N PRO A 347 18.87 20.12 11.30
CA PRO A 347 18.20 20.38 12.57
C PRO A 347 19.10 21.19 13.52
N ASP A 348 18.52 22.14 14.26
CA ASP A 348 19.24 23.13 15.08
C ASP A 348 20.31 22.55 16.02
N HIS A 349 20.06 21.36 16.58
CA HIS A 349 20.97 20.68 17.49
C HIS A 349 22.23 20.11 16.80
N ALA A 350 22.21 19.96 15.48
CA ALA A 350 23.34 19.48 14.68
C ALA A 350 24.18 20.63 14.09
N ILE A 351 23.71 21.88 14.21
CA ILE A 351 24.41 23.04 13.66
C ILE A 351 25.58 23.40 14.58
N ARG A 352 26.80 23.14 14.09
CA ARG A 352 28.05 23.59 14.72
C ARG A 352 28.59 24.77 13.94
N PHE A 353 28.32 25.98 14.40
CA PHE A 353 28.94 27.17 13.83
C PHE A 353 30.44 27.16 14.11
N THR A 354 31.24 27.51 13.11
CA THR A 354 32.68 27.77 13.32
C THR A 354 32.82 28.93 14.30
N LYS A 355 33.54 28.72 15.40
CA LYS A 355 33.88 29.80 16.34
C LYS A 355 34.58 30.90 15.55
N ARG A 356 34.04 32.12 15.60
CA ARG A 356 34.64 33.28 14.94
C ARG A 356 36.06 33.43 15.49
N ALA A 357 37.07 33.40 14.61
CA ALA A 357 38.44 33.65 15.02
C ALA A 357 38.49 35.00 15.75
N ALA A 358 38.96 35.00 16.99
CA ALA A 358 39.18 36.24 17.72
C ALA A 358 40.11 37.13 16.86
N PRO A 359 39.77 38.41 16.65
CA PRO A 359 40.67 39.29 15.93
C PRO A 359 42.02 39.30 16.66
N PRO A 360 43.15 39.29 15.93
CA PRO A 360 44.46 39.30 16.54
C PRO A 360 44.58 40.51 17.47
N ALA A 361 44.97 40.24 18.72
CA ALA A 361 45.21 41.26 19.73
C ALA A 361 46.40 42.12 19.28
N GLY A 362 46.11 43.30 18.74
CA GLY A 362 47.14 44.25 18.33
C GLY A 362 46.65 45.30 17.35
N GLU A 363 45.79 46.22 17.81
CA GLU A 363 45.88 47.67 17.54
C GLU A 363 44.70 48.39 18.20
N GLN A 364 44.99 49.05 19.32
CA GLN A 364 44.14 50.09 19.86
C GLN A 364 44.35 51.35 19.00
N GLY A 365 43.29 51.84 18.34
CA GLY A 365 43.38 53.06 17.55
C GLY A 365 42.04 53.53 16.99
N ALA A 366 41.32 54.30 17.81
CA ALA A 366 40.39 55.39 17.44
C ALA A 366 39.38 55.17 16.28
N ALA A 367 38.09 55.08 16.61
CA ALA A 367 37.10 56.12 16.31
C ALA A 367 35.67 55.66 16.64
N LYS A 368 34.99 56.48 17.45
CA LYS A 368 33.53 56.49 17.60
C LYS A 368 32.87 57.03 16.33
N SER A 369 31.87 56.33 15.82
CA SER A 369 30.59 56.83 15.25
C SER A 369 29.91 55.64 14.55
N GLY A 370 28.63 55.36 14.62
CA GLY A 370 27.45 56.03 15.15
C GLY A 370 26.24 55.28 14.56
N LEU A 371 25.09 55.38 15.25
CA LEU A 371 23.74 54.87 14.91
C LEU A 371 23.54 53.36 15.11
N GLY A 372 22.59 52.87 15.91
CA GLY A 372 21.49 53.46 16.69
C GLY A 372 20.60 52.27 17.13
N TRP A 373 20.51 51.98 18.42
CA TRP A 373 19.40 52.34 19.32
C TRP A 373 18.06 51.66 19.01
N LEU A 374 17.68 50.64 19.83
CA LEU A 374 16.38 50.49 20.54
C LEU A 374 16.29 49.08 21.16
N GLY A 375 16.02 48.85 22.44
CA GLY A 375 15.82 49.72 23.59
C GLY A 375 15.46 48.90 24.83
N GLN A 376 15.37 49.59 25.98
CA GLN A 376 14.74 49.19 27.26
C GLN A 376 15.44 48.05 28.02
N GLN A 377 15.63 48.09 29.34
CA GLN A 377 15.28 49.06 30.38
C GLN A 377 16.18 48.73 31.60
N GLN A 378 16.42 49.77 32.40
CA GLN A 378 16.95 49.80 33.77
C GLN A 378 16.90 48.47 34.55
N GLN A 379 17.97 48.11 35.27
CA GLN A 379 18.12 48.48 36.69
C GLN A 379 19.56 48.25 37.17
N GLN A 380 20.09 49.24 37.89
CA GLN A 380 21.34 49.17 38.65
C GLN A 380 21.27 48.06 39.70
N ASP A 381 22.39 47.41 39.99
CA ASP A 381 23.06 47.60 41.28
C ASP A 381 24.55 47.29 41.15
N ASN A 382 25.35 48.22 41.71
CA ASN A 382 26.76 48.06 42.02
C ASN A 382 26.90 47.00 43.12
N ASP A 383 27.95 46.19 43.07
CA ASP A 383 28.83 46.12 44.23
C ASP A 383 30.25 45.74 43.79
N SER A 384 31.15 46.28 44.58
CA SER A 384 32.54 46.63 44.33
C SER A 384 33.52 45.58 44.85
N ASP A 385 34.80 45.90 44.61
CA ASP A 385 36.00 45.44 45.31
C ASP A 385 36.66 44.18 44.73
N GLU A 386 37.71 44.32 43.93
CA GLU A 386 39.10 44.72 44.25
C GLU A 386 39.96 43.58 44.82
N ASN A 387 41.05 43.34 44.08
CA ASN A 387 42.37 42.86 44.48
C ASN A 387 42.59 41.37 44.80
N GLY A 388 43.49 40.79 43.99
CA GLY A 388 44.82 40.47 44.53
C GLY A 388 45.23 39.00 44.51
N ASP A 389 46.09 38.70 43.53
CA ASP A 389 47.24 37.78 43.53
C ASP A 389 47.10 36.27 43.79
N GLU A 390 47.42 35.55 42.70
CA GLU A 390 48.41 34.46 42.55
C GLU A 390 48.51 33.35 43.61
N VAL A 391 48.31 32.09 43.20
CA VAL A 391 49.36 31.09 42.90
C VAL A 391 48.72 29.71 42.66
N ASP A 392 49.06 29.13 41.50
CA ASP A 392 49.13 27.72 41.07
C ASP A 392 48.47 26.58 41.87
N GLY A 393 47.74 25.73 41.14
CA GLY A 393 47.46 24.35 41.54
C GLY A 393 46.33 23.72 40.73
N ASP A 394 46.61 22.57 40.12
CA ASP A 394 45.73 21.75 39.29
C ASP A 394 44.36 21.43 39.92
N GLU A 395 43.34 21.20 39.07
CA GLU A 395 42.21 20.26 39.22
C GLU A 395 40.93 20.85 38.59
N ASP A 396 40.43 20.23 37.51
CA ASP A 396 38.99 20.16 37.18
C ASP A 396 38.77 19.29 35.92
N GLU A 397 39.00 17.98 36.09
CA GLU A 397 38.42 16.91 35.27
C GLU A 397 37.29 16.21 36.06
N GLU A 398 36.37 16.95 36.67
CA GLU A 398 35.24 16.34 37.40
C GLU A 398 33.95 17.15 37.22
N ARG A 399 33.21 16.88 36.13
CA ARG A 399 31.77 17.22 36.10
C ARG A 399 30.88 16.41 35.15
N GLU A 400 31.40 15.39 34.47
CA GLU A 400 30.58 14.55 33.56
C GLU A 400 30.37 13.08 34.01
N GLU A 401 30.96 12.63 35.13
CA GLU A 401 30.81 11.23 35.56
C GLU A 401 29.63 10.95 36.52
N GLU A 402 29.07 11.95 37.21
CA GLU A 402 28.05 11.69 38.23
C GLU A 402 26.69 11.22 37.67
N GLY A 403 26.27 11.75 36.51
CA GLY A 403 25.02 11.35 35.86
C GLY A 403 25.09 9.94 35.27
N VAL A 404 26.24 9.57 34.69
CA VAL A 404 26.45 8.26 34.04
C VAL A 404 26.72 7.17 35.09
N ALA A 405 27.37 7.50 36.21
CA ALA A 405 27.57 6.58 37.32
C ALA A 405 26.27 6.27 38.08
N MET A 406 25.36 7.25 38.24
CA MET A 406 24.06 7.03 38.89
C MET A 406 23.19 6.03 38.11
N VAL A 407 23.12 6.18 36.79
CA VAL A 407 22.33 5.30 35.91
C VAL A 407 22.93 3.89 35.84
N ARG A 408 24.28 3.76 35.84
CA ARG A 408 24.95 2.46 35.90
C ARG A 408 24.78 1.76 37.25
N ARG A 409 24.75 2.48 38.37
CA ARG A 409 24.44 1.91 39.71
C ARG A 409 23.00 1.44 39.81
N LEU A 410 22.05 2.17 39.22
CA LEU A 410 20.63 1.77 39.14
C LEU A 410 20.43 0.51 38.28
N HIS A 411 21.19 0.37 37.19
CA HIS A 411 21.11 -0.79 36.31
C HIS A 411 21.85 -2.02 36.88
N ALA A 412 22.88 -1.82 37.71
CA ALA A 412 23.61 -2.88 38.41
C ALA A 412 22.87 -3.45 39.63
N LEU A 413 21.84 -2.76 40.13
CA LEU A 413 20.94 -3.23 41.19
C LEU A 413 19.75 -4.05 40.67
N GLY A 414 19.77 -4.44 39.40
CA GLY A 414 18.79 -5.31 38.76
C GLY A 414 18.84 -6.76 39.25
N ASN A 415 18.33 -7.01 40.46
CA ASN A 415 17.69 -8.27 40.84
C ASN A 415 16.28 -7.97 41.34
N THR A 416 15.32 -8.08 40.43
CA THR A 416 13.93 -7.63 40.53
C THR A 416 13.03 -8.59 41.33
N SER A 417 13.44 -9.00 42.52
CA SER A 417 12.61 -9.87 43.39
C SER A 417 12.64 -9.51 44.88
N ALA A 418 13.36 -8.45 45.29
CA ALA A 418 13.47 -8.05 46.70
C ALA A 418 12.71 -6.76 47.05
N LEU A 419 12.38 -5.90 46.06
CA LEU A 419 11.72 -4.60 46.29
C LEU A 419 10.20 -4.71 46.51
N ASP A 420 9.56 -5.74 45.97
CA ASP A 420 8.10 -5.91 46.06
C ASP A 420 7.62 -6.33 47.47
N ASN A 421 8.47 -7.00 48.25
CA ASN A 421 8.13 -7.40 49.63
C ASN A 421 8.37 -6.30 50.68
N GLN A 422 9.06 -5.20 50.32
CA GLN A 422 9.27 -4.06 51.23
C GLN A 422 8.30 -2.90 50.99
N LEU A 423 7.56 -2.90 49.88
CA LEU A 423 6.52 -1.91 49.57
C LEU A 423 5.12 -2.27 50.10
N ALA A 424 4.95 -3.48 50.65
CA ALA A 424 3.68 -3.94 51.22
C ALA A 424 3.30 -3.29 52.59
N GLY A 425 4.13 -2.40 53.14
CA GLY A 425 3.92 -1.79 54.46
C GLY A 425 4.04 -0.26 54.54
N GLY A 426 4.30 0.44 53.44
CA GLY A 426 4.56 1.89 53.46
C GLY A 426 3.36 2.72 53.04
N GLY A 427 2.66 3.36 53.98
CA GLY A 427 1.64 4.37 53.67
C GLY A 427 2.29 5.72 53.30
N LEU A 428 1.89 6.30 52.16
CA LEU A 428 2.36 7.62 51.74
C LEU A 428 1.72 8.74 52.58
N ARG A 429 2.55 9.67 53.08
CA ARG A 429 2.13 10.98 53.63
C ARG A 429 2.65 12.08 52.71
N MET A 430 1.78 12.97 52.23
CA MET A 430 2.15 13.99 51.24
C MET A 430 2.41 15.39 51.82
N PHE A 431 2.16 15.65 53.12
CA PHE A 431 2.55 16.90 53.79
C PHE A 431 2.83 16.69 55.29
N GLU A 432 3.65 17.56 55.87
CA GLU A 432 4.05 17.52 57.28
C GLU A 432 2.84 17.84 58.20
N GLY A 433 2.32 16.81 58.86
CA GLY A 433 1.13 16.87 59.73
C GLY A 433 -0.12 16.11 59.23
N GLY A 434 -0.10 15.52 58.02
CA GLY A 434 -1.24 14.78 57.46
C GLY A 434 -1.33 13.30 57.89
N VAL A 435 -2.56 12.76 57.96
CA VAL A 435 -2.84 11.35 58.26
C VAL A 435 -2.53 10.47 57.04
N SER A 436 -1.90 9.32 57.28
CA SER A 436 -1.44 8.35 56.25
C SER A 436 -2.59 7.51 55.68
N ILE A 437 -2.64 7.37 54.35
CA ILE A 437 -3.59 6.50 53.63
C ILE A 437 -2.88 5.16 53.29
N PRO A 438 -3.37 4.00 53.76
CA PRO A 438 -2.80 2.71 53.38
C PRO A 438 -3.25 2.27 51.96
N GLY A 439 -2.33 1.66 51.21
CA GLY A 439 -2.57 1.16 49.85
C GLY A 439 -3.62 0.04 49.81
N ALA A 440 -4.63 0.20 48.95
CA ALA A 440 -5.78 -0.68 48.86
C ALA A 440 -5.44 -2.06 48.29
N ARG A 441 -5.98 -3.09 48.94
CA ARG A 441 -6.00 -4.49 48.50
C ARG A 441 -7.03 -4.70 47.38
N HIS A 442 -6.75 -5.71 46.57
CA HIS A 442 -7.62 -6.31 45.56
C HIS A 442 -9.03 -6.56 46.11
N VAL A 443 -10.04 -5.92 45.51
CA VAL A 443 -11.46 -6.20 45.72
C VAL A 443 -11.98 -6.87 44.44
N GLU A 444 -12.51 -8.07 44.58
CA GLU A 444 -13.38 -8.71 43.60
C GLU A 444 -14.69 -7.94 43.57
N ASP A 445 -14.97 -7.21 42.50
CA ASP A 445 -16.29 -6.65 42.25
C ASP A 445 -17.05 -7.56 41.29
N GLY A 446 -18.12 -8.17 41.82
CA GLY A 446 -19.12 -8.86 41.06
C GLY A 446 -19.83 -7.89 40.12
N ASN A 447 -19.78 -8.20 38.82
CA ASN A 447 -20.55 -7.47 37.84
C ASN A 447 -21.89 -8.16 37.61
N GLN A 448 -22.92 -7.35 37.80
CA GLN A 448 -24.33 -7.66 37.70
C GLN A 448 -24.68 -8.00 36.24
N GLU A 449 -25.31 -9.16 36.03
CA GLU A 449 -25.84 -9.60 34.75
C GLU A 449 -26.90 -8.60 34.26
N VAL A 450 -26.59 -7.93 33.14
CA VAL A 450 -27.60 -7.29 32.30
C VAL A 450 -27.72 -8.19 31.07
N HIS A 451 -28.82 -8.96 31.05
CA HIS A 451 -29.31 -9.67 29.88
C HIS A 451 -29.74 -8.64 28.85
N ASP A 452 -28.98 -8.48 27.77
CA ASP A 452 -29.47 -7.94 26.51
C ASP A 452 -29.36 -9.07 25.48
N ASP A 453 -30.50 -9.72 25.25
CA ASP A 453 -30.73 -10.61 24.12
C ASP A 453 -30.80 -9.75 22.85
N ASP A 454 -29.73 -9.75 22.04
CA ASP A 454 -29.81 -9.42 20.63
C ASP A 454 -29.00 -10.47 19.86
N ASP A 455 -29.72 -11.51 19.43
CA ASP A 455 -29.32 -12.46 18.40
C ASP A 455 -29.02 -11.72 17.09
N ASP A 456 -27.75 -11.62 16.74
CA ASP A 456 -27.30 -11.46 15.35
C ASP A 456 -26.13 -12.42 15.12
N GLU A 457 -26.46 -13.68 14.82
CA GLU A 457 -25.57 -14.62 14.14
C GLU A 457 -25.26 -14.06 12.73
N GLU A 458 -24.28 -13.16 12.61
CA GLU A 458 -23.57 -13.00 11.34
C GLU A 458 -22.55 -14.14 11.22
N ALA A 459 -22.93 -15.17 10.46
CA ALA A 459 -22.03 -16.19 9.95
C ALA A 459 -20.85 -15.51 9.22
N GLU A 460 -19.70 -15.46 9.88
CA GLU A 460 -18.43 -15.28 9.20
C GLU A 460 -18.16 -16.56 8.37
N ASP A 461 -18.45 -16.50 7.07
CA ASP A 461 -17.88 -17.41 6.09
C ASP A 461 -16.35 -17.18 6.05
N GLY A 462 -15.66 -17.78 7.01
CA GLY A 462 -14.24 -18.02 6.99
C GLY A 462 -13.92 -19.15 6.01
N ASP A 463 -13.75 -18.82 4.73
CA ASP A 463 -13.04 -19.68 3.78
C ASP A 463 -11.55 -19.71 4.19
N SER A 464 -11.25 -20.62 5.12
CA SER A 464 -9.89 -21.08 5.43
C SER A 464 -9.80 -22.57 5.14
N ASP A 465 -9.57 -22.93 3.89
CA ASP A 465 -9.02 -24.24 3.55
C ASP A 465 -7.61 -24.03 2.99
N ASP A 466 -6.64 -24.00 3.91
CA ASP A 466 -5.27 -24.41 3.65
C ASP A 466 -5.27 -25.95 3.57
N ASP A 467 -5.39 -26.51 2.36
CA ASP A 467 -5.03 -27.91 2.10
C ASP A 467 -3.55 -27.98 1.72
N ASP A 468 -2.68 -28.01 2.73
CA ASP A 468 -1.33 -28.54 2.65
C ASP A 468 -1.31 -29.90 3.38
N ASP A 469 -1.72 -30.97 2.70
CA ASP A 469 -1.37 -32.33 3.10
C ASP A 469 -0.61 -33.04 1.97
N ALA A 470 0.70 -33.01 2.12
CA ALA A 470 1.65 -33.80 1.36
C ALA A 470 1.70 -35.22 1.94
N ASP A 471 1.02 -36.17 1.30
CA ASP A 471 1.32 -37.59 1.56
C ASP A 471 2.35 -38.13 0.55
N LYS A 472 3.57 -38.29 1.06
CA LYS A 472 4.57 -39.20 0.54
C LYS A 472 4.20 -40.61 1.01
N SER A 473 3.65 -41.44 0.13
CA SER A 473 3.73 -42.89 0.30
C SER A 473 4.32 -43.56 -0.94
N ALA A 474 5.37 -44.33 -0.67
CA ALA A 474 6.25 -44.95 -1.62
C ALA A 474 5.55 -46.08 -2.41
N GLY A 475 5.71 -46.07 -3.73
CA GLY A 475 5.43 -47.24 -4.56
C GLY A 475 6.58 -48.26 -4.48
N PRO A 476 6.30 -49.57 -4.47
CA PRO A 476 7.33 -50.58 -4.68
C PRO A 476 7.67 -50.69 -6.17
N LYS A 477 8.97 -50.91 -6.43
CA LYS A 477 9.55 -51.17 -7.74
C LYS A 477 8.91 -52.40 -8.41
N GLY A 478 8.65 -52.28 -9.71
CA GLY A 478 8.30 -53.40 -10.59
C GLY A 478 8.41 -52.98 -12.05
N GLU A 479 9.47 -53.42 -12.71
CA GLU A 479 9.73 -53.23 -14.14
C GLU A 479 8.73 -53.97 -15.04
N ASN A 480 8.39 -53.36 -16.19
CA ASN A 480 8.46 -53.93 -17.55
C ASN A 480 7.25 -53.64 -18.47
N LYS A 481 7.58 -52.96 -19.58
CA LYS A 481 7.20 -53.18 -21.00
C LYS A 481 5.76 -52.85 -21.48
N LEU A 482 5.77 -52.35 -22.74
CA LEU A 482 4.70 -52.23 -23.76
C LEU A 482 4.00 -50.85 -23.83
N SER A 483 3.76 -50.22 -24.98
CA SER A 483 4.24 -50.37 -26.36
C SER A 483 3.89 -49.08 -27.14
N ALA A 484 4.58 -48.86 -28.25
CA ALA A 484 4.56 -47.68 -29.13
C ALA A 484 3.25 -47.43 -29.91
N LYS A 485 2.07 -47.48 -29.28
CA LYS A 485 0.76 -47.38 -29.95
C LYS A 485 -0.01 -46.07 -29.73
N SER A 486 0.50 -45.14 -28.93
CA SER A 486 -0.18 -43.86 -28.62
C SER A 486 0.24 -42.68 -29.51
N LYS A 487 1.31 -42.82 -30.32
CA LYS A 487 1.85 -41.73 -31.14
C LYS A 487 1.27 -41.63 -32.57
N ALA A 488 0.45 -42.59 -32.99
CA ALA A 488 -0.10 -42.66 -34.35
C ALA A 488 -1.54 -42.13 -34.52
N MET A 489 -2.25 -41.78 -33.44
CA MET A 489 -3.66 -41.35 -33.52
C MET A 489 -3.90 -39.84 -33.57
N MET A 490 -2.89 -38.99 -33.35
CA MET A 490 -3.07 -37.52 -33.35
C MET A 490 -2.73 -36.81 -34.67
N ALA A 491 -2.40 -37.55 -35.74
CA ALA A 491 -1.95 -36.96 -37.01
C ALA A 491 -3.01 -36.97 -38.15
N SER A 492 -4.29 -37.25 -37.89
CA SER A 492 -5.28 -37.49 -38.98
C SER A 492 -6.51 -36.59 -39.04
N THR A 493 -6.53 -35.43 -38.37
CA THR A 493 -7.67 -34.49 -38.46
C THR A 493 -7.21 -33.07 -38.74
N GLY A 494 -6.87 -32.79 -40.00
CA GLY A 494 -6.83 -31.44 -40.58
C GLY A 494 -8.14 -31.10 -41.29
N PRO A 495 -8.45 -29.80 -41.51
CA PRO A 495 -9.76 -29.31 -41.93
C PRO A 495 -10.05 -29.58 -43.42
N LYS A 496 -11.31 -29.89 -43.75
CA LYS A 496 -11.79 -30.02 -45.15
C LYS A 496 -12.17 -28.65 -45.73
N PRO A 497 -11.87 -28.37 -47.01
CA PRO A 497 -12.23 -27.10 -47.65
C PRO A 497 -13.73 -27.07 -48.04
N ILE A 498 -14.32 -25.89 -47.89
CA ILE A 498 -15.69 -25.53 -48.30
C ILE A 498 -15.72 -25.46 -49.83
N LYS A 499 -16.69 -26.12 -50.46
CA LYS A 499 -16.95 -26.03 -51.91
C LYS A 499 -17.93 -24.89 -52.19
N ASP A 500 -17.57 -24.07 -53.16
CA ASP A 500 -18.39 -23.02 -53.76
C ASP A 500 -19.67 -23.61 -54.37
N TYR A 501 -20.81 -22.98 -54.07
CA TYR A 501 -22.06 -23.20 -54.77
C TYR A 501 -22.20 -22.12 -55.85
N ASN A 502 -22.05 -22.53 -57.10
CA ASN A 502 -22.61 -21.86 -58.27
C ASN A 502 -23.75 -22.76 -58.78
N GLU A 503 -24.99 -22.29 -58.61
CA GLU A 503 -26.11 -22.32 -59.56
C GLU A 503 -27.31 -21.58 -58.96
#